data_AF-A0A5B8NPP3-F1
#
_entry.id   AF-A0A5B8NPP3-F1
#
_cell.length_a   1.000
_cell.length_b   1.000
_cell.length_c   1.000
_cell.angle_alpha   90.00
_cell.angle_beta   90.00
_cell.angle_gamma   90.00
#
_symmetry.space_group_name_H-M   'P 1'
#
loop_
_entity.id
_entity.type
_entity.pdbx_description
1 polymer ?
#
loop_
_entity_poly.entity_id
_entity_poly.type
_entity_poly.pdbx_seq_one_letter_code
_entity_poly.pdbx_strand_id
1 'polypeptide(L)'
;MTTKERIGVVVSNKMQKTVVVAVENRAPSRKYGKTVVTTKRYKVHDENNDCNEGDRVRIRETRPLSKQKRWEVASIIESASGQKAPEPISSETEQS
;
A
#
# COMPACT_ATOMS: atom_id res chain seq x y z
N MET A 1 -1.38 2.31 -20.76
CA MET A 1 -2.00 3.35 -19.92
C MET A 1 -1.34 3.32 -18.55
N THR A 2 -0.86 4.44 -18.03
CA THR A 2 -0.15 4.50 -16.74
C THR A 2 -1.15 4.50 -15.58
N THR A 3 -1.20 3.43 -14.80
CA THR A 3 -2.01 3.35 -13.58
C THR A 3 -1.38 4.21 -12.47
N LYS A 4 -2.20 5.00 -11.76
CA LYS A 4 -1.70 5.80 -10.63
C LYS A 4 -1.44 4.89 -9.44
N GLU A 5 -0.26 5.06 -8.85
CA GLU A 5 0.13 4.35 -7.64
C GLU A 5 0.28 5.34 -6.48
N ARG A 6 0.00 4.86 -5.26
CA ARG A 6 0.19 5.61 -4.03
C ARG A 6 0.80 4.70 -2.97
N ILE A 7 1.48 5.29 -2.01
CA ILE A 7 2.03 4.58 -0.85
C ILE A 7 1.33 5.11 0.39
N GLY A 8 0.93 4.21 1.27
CA GLY A 8 0.25 4.56 2.52
C GLY A 8 0.42 3.48 3.58
N VAL A 9 -0.14 3.77 4.75
CA VAL A 9 -0.11 2.87 5.91
C VAL A 9 -1.49 2.28 6.12
N VAL A 10 -1.57 0.98 6.43
CA VAL A 10 -2.81 0.31 6.80
C VAL A 10 -3.26 0.80 8.18
N VAL A 11 -4.42 1.44 8.25
CA VAL A 11 -5.00 1.93 9.51
C VAL A 11 -5.99 0.92 10.09
N SER A 12 -6.65 0.13 9.25
CA SER A 12 -7.53 -0.92 9.76
C SER A 12 -7.73 -2.07 8.76
N ASN A 13 -7.73 -3.29 9.29
CA ASN A 13 -8.00 -4.53 8.56
C ASN A 13 -9.28 -5.25 9.05
N LYS A 14 -10.16 -4.55 9.78
CA LYS A 14 -11.36 -5.16 10.41
C LYS A 14 -12.44 -5.65 9.43
N MET A 15 -12.30 -5.40 8.12
CA MET A 15 -13.31 -5.75 7.12
C MET A 15 -12.82 -6.91 6.26
N GLN A 16 -13.73 -7.79 5.84
CA GLN A 16 -13.40 -8.89 4.95
C GLN A 16 -13.02 -8.38 3.55
N LYS A 17 -11.92 -8.92 3.02
CA LYS A 17 -11.37 -8.66 1.68
C LYS A 17 -11.10 -7.17 1.40
N THR A 18 -10.92 -6.37 2.45
CA THR A 18 -10.77 -4.92 2.32
C THR A 18 -10.05 -4.31 3.50
N VAL A 19 -9.05 -3.51 3.18
CA VAL A 19 -8.28 -2.75 4.17
C VAL A 19 -8.47 -1.25 3.96
N VAL A 20 -8.32 -0.49 5.04
CA VAL A 20 -8.35 0.97 5.01
C VAL A 20 -6.93 1.50 5.08
N VAL A 21 -6.48 2.11 3.99
CA VAL A 21 -5.13 2.67 3.87
C VAL A 21 -5.18 4.19 3.99
N ALA A 22 -4.36 4.77 4.85
CA ALA A 22 -4.14 6.21 4.92
C ALA A 22 -2.94 6.59 4.05
N VAL A 23 -3.19 7.48 3.09
CA VAL A 23 -2.16 8.09 2.25
C VAL A 23 -1.99 9.54 2.67
N GLU A 24 -0.77 9.88 3.04
CA GLU A 24 -0.39 11.26 3.33
C GLU A 24 0.01 11.97 2.03
N ASN A 25 -0.47 13.19 1.85
CA ASN A 25 -0.05 14.05 0.77
C ASN A 25 0.42 15.39 1.33
N ARG A 26 1.62 15.82 0.94
CA ARG A 26 2.21 17.10 1.35
C ARG A 26 2.03 18.08 0.21
N ALA A 27 1.24 19.12 0.43
CA ALA A 27 1.01 20.16 -0.56
C ALA A 27 1.09 21.55 0.08
N PRO A 28 1.62 22.56 -0.62
CA PRO A 28 1.58 23.93 -0.15
C PRO A 28 0.14 24.45 -0.13
N SER A 29 -0.24 25.13 0.94
CA SER A 29 -1.53 25.84 0.99
C SER A 29 -1.58 26.96 -0.04
N ARG A 30 -2.66 27.03 -0.83
CA ARG A 30 -2.81 28.01 -1.92
C ARG A 30 -2.71 29.46 -1.45
N LYS A 31 -3.14 29.77 -0.22
CA LYS A 31 -3.17 31.14 0.31
C LYS A 31 -1.88 31.56 1.02
N TYR A 32 -1.18 30.63 1.65
CA TYR A 32 -0.09 30.95 2.58
C TYR A 32 1.25 30.25 2.25
N GLY A 33 1.30 29.35 1.27
CA GLY A 33 2.53 28.64 0.88
C GLY A 33 3.07 27.63 1.91
N LYS A 34 2.56 27.64 3.16
CA LYS A 34 2.92 26.66 4.19
C LYS A 34 2.59 25.25 3.71
N THR A 35 3.56 24.33 3.83
CA THR A 35 3.36 22.92 3.53
C THR A 35 2.40 22.31 4.55
N VAL A 36 1.25 21.84 4.07
CA VAL A 36 0.23 21.16 4.89
C VAL A 36 0.22 19.68 4.52
N VAL A 37 0.18 18.83 5.54
CA VAL A 37 -0.02 17.38 5.38
C VAL A 37 -1.52 17.12 5.38
N THR A 38 -2.03 16.53 4.29
CA THR A 38 -3.43 16.09 4.19
C THR A 38 -3.46 14.58 4.08
N THR A 39 -4.18 13.93 4.98
CA THR A 39 -4.34 12.48 5.00
C THR A 39 -5.66 12.08 4.36
N LYS A 40 -5.61 11.22 3.33
CA LYS A 40 -6.80 10.64 2.69
C LYS A 40 -6.85 9.14 2.94
N ARG A 41 -8.05 8.64 3.27
CA ARG A 41 -8.29 7.22 3.52
C ARG A 41 -8.90 6.57 2.28
N TYR A 42 -8.36 5.42 1.90
CA TYR A 42 -8.79 4.65 0.74
C TYR A 42 -9.25 3.26 1.19
N LYS A 43 -10.36 2.79 0.60
CA LYS A 43 -10.81 1.39 0.75
C LYS A 43 -10.14 0.58 -0.36
N VAL A 44 -9.26 -0.32 0.05
CA VAL A 44 -8.39 -1.08 -0.85
C VAL A 44 -8.82 -2.53 -0.81
N HIS A 45 -8.95 -3.13 -1.99
CA HIS A 45 -9.26 -4.55 -2.12
C HIS A 45 -8.00 -5.38 -1.94
N ASP A 46 -8.12 -6.41 -1.12
CA ASP A 46 -7.15 -7.46 -0.87
C ASP A 46 -7.98 -8.75 -0.81
N GLU A 47 -7.69 -9.74 -1.66
CA GLU A 47 -8.46 -10.99 -1.69
C GLU A 47 -8.06 -11.94 -0.56
N ASN A 48 -6.79 -11.93 -0.19
CA ASN A 48 -6.19 -12.86 0.77
C ASN A 48 -6.18 -12.32 2.20
N ASN A 49 -6.37 -11.01 2.38
CA ASN A 49 -6.23 -10.31 3.67
C ASN A 49 -4.83 -10.49 4.27
N ASP A 50 -3.80 -10.47 3.42
CA ASP A 50 -2.40 -10.62 3.85
C ASP A 50 -1.88 -9.37 4.59
N CYS A 51 -2.60 -8.24 4.50
CA CYS A 51 -2.19 -6.97 5.09
C CYS A 51 -2.60 -6.83 6.57
N ASN A 52 -1.63 -6.49 7.42
CA ASN A 52 -1.84 -6.19 8.84
C ASN A 52 -1.95 -4.69 9.11
N GLU A 53 -2.53 -4.33 10.27
CA GLU A 53 -2.56 -2.94 10.72
C GLU A 53 -1.12 -2.45 11.00
N GLY A 54 -0.75 -1.29 10.45
CA GLY A 54 0.60 -0.74 10.54
C GLY A 54 1.51 -1.00 9.34
N ASP A 55 1.13 -1.90 8.42
CA ASP A 55 1.95 -2.19 7.24
C ASP A 55 1.99 -1.00 6.26
N ARG A 56 3.16 -0.77 5.64
CA ARG A 56 3.29 0.16 4.52
C ARG A 56 3.02 -0.58 3.23
N VAL A 57 2.01 -0.12 2.51
CA VAL A 57 1.52 -0.77 1.29
C VAL A 57 1.53 0.20 0.12
N ARG A 58 1.85 -0.33 -1.05
CA ARG A 58 1.65 0.31 -2.35
C ARG A 58 0.29 -0.07 -2.89
N ILE A 59 -0.52 0.92 -3.24
CA ILE A 59 -1.87 0.75 -3.76
C ILE A 59 -1.94 1.26 -5.21
N ARG A 60 -2.66 0.54 -6.07
CA ARG A 60 -2.88 0.91 -7.47
C ARG A 60 -4.36 1.18 -7.75
N GLU A 61 -4.64 2.13 -8.64
CA GLU A 61 -6.00 2.31 -9.17
C GLU A 61 -6.40 1.11 -10.04
N THR A 62 -7.62 0.62 -9.87
CA THR A 62 -8.20 -0.50 -10.63
C THR A 62 -9.64 -0.18 -11.06
N ARG A 63 -10.27 -1.10 -11.80
CA ARG A 63 -11.70 -1.02 -12.10
C ARG A 63 -12.53 -0.90 -10.81
N PRO A 64 -13.69 -0.23 -10.83
CA PRO A 64 -14.56 -0.24 -9.66
C PRO A 64 -14.96 -1.67 -9.26
N LEU A 65 -14.58 -2.05 -8.04
CA LEU A 65 -15.05 -3.29 -7.40
C LEU A 65 -16.29 -3.04 -6.53
N SER A 66 -16.50 -1.78 -6.14
CA SER A 66 -17.66 -1.33 -5.37
C SER A 66 -17.83 0.19 -5.50
N LYS A 67 -18.79 0.77 -4.79
CA LYS A 67 -19.04 2.23 -4.74
C LYS A 67 -17.79 3.01 -4.34
N GLN A 68 -17.01 2.49 -3.38
CA GLN A 68 -15.83 3.14 -2.82
C GLN A 68 -14.51 2.38 -3.04
N LYS A 69 -14.57 1.10 -3.42
CA LYS A 69 -13.38 0.25 -3.65
C LYS A 69 -12.94 0.37 -5.10
N ARG A 70 -11.93 1.21 -5.34
CA ARG A 70 -11.30 1.44 -6.66
C ARG A 70 -9.78 1.27 -6.62
N TRP A 71 -9.29 0.73 -5.52
CA TRP A 71 -7.88 0.56 -5.21
C TRP A 71 -7.63 -0.90 -4.87
N GLU A 72 -6.47 -1.40 -5.26
CA GLU A 72 -6.01 -2.76 -4.98
C GLU A 72 -4.60 -2.68 -4.37
N VAL A 73 -4.26 -3.64 -3.50
CA VAL A 73 -2.91 -3.78 -2.96
C VAL A 73 -1.99 -4.29 -4.09
N ALA A 74 -0.94 -3.53 -4.40
CA ALA A 74 0.03 -3.90 -5.42
C ALA A 74 1.28 -4.57 -4.83
N SER A 75 1.77 -4.07 -3.69
CA SER A 75 2.92 -4.64 -2.98
C SER A 75 2.91 -4.18 -1.53
N ILE A 76 3.28 -5.06 -0.61
CA ILE A 76 3.63 -4.69 0.77
C ILE A 76 5.11 -4.27 0.74
N ILE A 77 5.42 -3.07 1.23
CA ILE A 77 6.78 -2.49 1.20
C ILE A 77 7.48 -2.81 2.52
N GLU A 78 6.83 -2.52 3.63
CA GLU A 78 7.33 -2.80 4.97
C GLU A 78 6.20 -3.44 5.76
N SER A 79 6.44 -4.67 6.21
CA SER A 79 5.61 -5.33 7.20
C SER A 79 6.04 -4.89 8.60
N ALA A 80 5.08 -4.57 9.46
CA ALA A 80 5.35 -4.11 10.82
C ALA A 80 6.12 -5.15 11.67
N SER A 81 6.16 -6.42 11.24
CA SER A 81 6.84 -7.54 11.89
C SER A 81 8.32 -7.73 11.53
N GLY A 82 8.91 -6.90 10.65
CA GLY A 82 10.36 -6.84 10.48
C GLY A 82 11.04 -8.10 9.90
N GLN A 83 10.31 -9.00 9.24
CA GLN A 83 10.90 -10.20 8.63
C GLN A 83 10.52 -10.31 7.16
N LYS A 84 11.42 -9.86 6.29
CA LYS A 84 11.92 -10.65 5.16
C LYS A 84 13.21 -10.02 4.62
N ALA A 85 14.35 -10.41 5.19
CA ALA A 85 15.59 -10.35 4.44
C ALA A 85 15.43 -11.26 3.20
N PRO A 86 15.82 -10.85 1.99
CA PRO A 86 15.97 -11.82 0.92
C PRO A 86 17.09 -12.77 1.33
N GLU A 87 16.77 -14.04 1.53
CA GLU A 87 17.79 -15.08 1.58
C GLU A 87 18.56 -15.02 0.25
N PRO A 88 19.89 -14.90 0.26
CA PRO A 88 20.67 -15.04 -0.95
C PRO A 88 20.50 -16.47 -1.43
N ILE A 89 19.93 -16.66 -2.63
CA ILE A 89 19.95 -17.98 -3.28
C ILE A 89 21.41 -18.24 -3.67
N SER A 90 22.16 -18.82 -2.73
CA SER A 90 23.46 -19.44 -2.95
C SER A 90 23.18 -20.92 -3.14
N SER A 91 23.20 -21.40 -4.37
CA SER A 91 23.65 -22.75 -4.64
C SER A 91 24.18 -22.80 -6.06
N GLU A 92 25.51 -22.84 -6.11
CA GLU A 92 26.32 -23.39 -7.18
C GLU A 92 25.71 -24.71 -7.69
N THR A 93 25.75 -24.93 -8.99
CA THR A 93 25.84 -26.28 -9.54
C THR A 93 26.89 -26.24 -10.65
N GLU A 94 28.08 -26.61 -10.21
CA GLU A 94 29.16 -27.30 -10.94
C GLU A 94 28.70 -28.04 -12.22
N GLN A 95 29.38 -27.79 -13.34
CA GLN A 95 29.45 -28.59 -14.59
C GLN A 95 30.29 -27.77 -15.60
N SER A 96 31.29 -28.25 -16.33
CA SER A 96 32.06 -29.50 -16.47
C SER A 96 33.35 -29.13 -17.21
#